data_AF-A0A7S0Y109-F1
#
_entry.id   AF-A0A7S0Y109-F1
#
_cell.length_a   1.000
_cell.length_b   1.000
_cell.length_c   1.000
_cell.angle_alpha   90.00
_cell.angle_beta   90.00
_cell.angle_gamma   90.00
#
_symmetry.space_group_name_H-M   'P 1'
#
loop_
_entity.id
_entity.type
_entity.pdbx_description
1 polymer ?
#
loop_
_entity_poly.entity_id
_entity_poly.type
_entity_poly.pdbx_seq_one_letter_code
_entity_poly.pdbx_strand_id
1 'polypeptide(L)'
;GDGEGTRSSRLGGGMLKTKTRSGVQWDGKTIRREFEVVDERLRSARKVQFGDMGGGVVDVLSLEDGYRLLLLPSGCFCCLPERLEPEIQTDGGGEDGRGDAPAPEGDMAKLEAMMKGFSVDDNIVKLKAFTAELGVYTGGKERKRMVRMYNSDGTMMATTLVTEQRS
;
A
#
# COMPACT_ATOMS: atom_id res chain seq x y z
N GLY A 1 -18.02 -1.63 6.55
CA GLY A 1 -18.08 -0.99 5.24
C GLY A 1 -17.80 -2.01 4.18
N ASP A 2 -18.10 -1.66 2.93
CA ASP A 2 -17.79 -2.50 1.77
C ASP A 2 -16.60 -1.87 1.02
N GLY A 3 -15.67 -2.69 0.57
CA GLY A 3 -14.49 -2.28 -0.17
C GLY A 3 -14.36 -3.04 -1.48
N GLU A 4 -14.06 -2.33 -2.55
CA GLU A 4 -13.81 -2.89 -3.88
C GLU A 4 -12.38 -2.52 -4.30
N GLY A 5 -11.60 -3.54 -4.67
CA GLY A 5 -10.22 -3.37 -5.15
C GLY A 5 -10.09 -3.76 -6.61
N THR A 6 -9.41 -2.92 -7.39
CA THR A 6 -8.99 -3.24 -8.76
C THR A 6 -7.48 -3.46 -8.77
N ARG A 7 -7.04 -4.62 -9.26
CA ARG A 7 -5.62 -4.87 -9.56
C ARG A 7 -5.26 -4.19 -10.87
N SER A 8 -4.01 -3.71 -10.98
CA SER A 8 -3.45 -3.17 -12.22
C SER A 8 -3.87 -3.99 -13.45
N SER A 9 -4.30 -3.30 -14.50
CA SER A 9 -4.87 -3.84 -15.74
C SER A 9 -3.92 -4.77 -16.53
N ARG A 10 -2.63 -4.79 -16.20
CA ARG A 10 -1.60 -5.56 -16.91
C ARG A 10 -1.65 -7.08 -16.65
N LEU A 11 -2.38 -7.56 -15.64
CA LEU A 11 -2.42 -8.99 -15.25
C LEU A 11 -3.82 -9.60 -15.26
N GLY A 12 -4.75 -9.08 -16.07
CA GLY A 12 -6.12 -9.61 -16.13
C GLY A 12 -6.90 -9.38 -14.83
N GLY A 13 -6.82 -8.16 -14.29
CA GLY A 13 -7.32 -7.79 -12.97
C GLY A 13 -8.84 -7.92 -12.81
N GLY A 14 -9.28 -9.02 -12.19
CA GLY A 14 -10.63 -9.14 -11.65
C GLY A 14 -10.88 -8.19 -10.48
N MET A 15 -12.14 -7.81 -10.28
CA MET A 15 -12.58 -7.00 -9.14
C MET A 15 -12.63 -7.86 -7.88
N LEU A 16 -11.87 -7.49 -6.85
CA LEU A 16 -11.90 -8.15 -5.55
C LEU A 16 -12.88 -7.40 -4.65
N LYS A 17 -13.96 -8.06 -4.25
CA LYS A 17 -14.87 -7.55 -3.21
C LYS A 17 -14.35 -7.96 -1.84
N THR A 18 -14.36 -7.01 -0.91
CA THR A 18 -13.88 -7.19 0.45
C THR A 18 -14.82 -6.50 1.41
N LYS A 19 -14.98 -7.07 2.60
CA LYS A 19 -15.60 -6.36 3.73
C LYS A 19 -14.52 -5.62 4.48
N THR A 20 -14.83 -4.43 4.95
CA THR A 20 -13.87 -3.61 5.69
C THR A 20 -14.43 -3.21 7.04
N ARG A 21 -13.56 -3.17 8.04
CA ARG A 21 -13.86 -2.61 9.35
C ARG A 21 -12.75 -1.64 9.70
N SER A 22 -13.12 -0.54 10.33
CA SER A 22 -12.15 0.43 10.80
C SER A 22 -12.61 1.10 12.08
N GLY A 23 -11.63 1.59 12.83
CA GLY A 23 -11.86 2.31 14.07
C GLY A 23 -10.81 3.39 14.26
N VAL A 24 -11.22 4.50 14.86
CA VAL A 24 -10.29 5.49 15.40
C VAL A 24 -10.70 5.71 16.85
N GLN A 25 -9.77 5.50 17.76
CA GLN A 25 -9.92 5.77 19.18
C GLN A 25 -8.91 6.85 19.58
N TRP A 26 -9.34 7.77 20.43
CA TRP A 26 -8.51 8.84 20.95
C TRP A 26 -8.81 9.02 22.44
N ASP A 27 -7.77 9.06 23.26
CA ASP A 27 -7.88 9.18 24.72
C ASP A 27 -7.43 10.56 25.27
N GLY A 28 -7.18 11.53 24.39
CA GLY A 28 -6.64 12.84 24.74
C GLY A 28 -5.12 12.97 24.53
N LYS A 29 -4.38 11.86 24.46
CA LYS A 29 -2.91 11.85 24.29
C LYS A 29 -2.46 11.00 23.11
N THR A 30 -3.08 9.84 22.94
CA THR A 30 -2.74 8.85 21.93
C THR A 30 -3.93 8.62 20.99
N ILE A 31 -3.62 8.41 19.72
CA ILE A 31 -4.58 7.96 18.72
C ILE A 31 -4.28 6.50 18.38
N ARG A 32 -5.34 5.69 18.30
CA ARG A 32 -5.28 4.31 17.80
C ARG A 32 -6.18 4.19 16.59
N ARG A 33 -5.58 3.89 15.44
CA ARG A 33 -6.28 3.60 14.19
C ARG A 33 -6.25 2.11 13.93
N GLU A 34 -7.39 1.57 13.54
CA GLU A 34 -7.50 0.19 13.11
C GLU A 34 -8.16 0.13 11.76
N PHE A 35 -7.65 -0.75 10.91
CA PHE A 35 -8.22 -1.09 9.63
C PHE A 35 -8.08 -2.57 9.39
N GLU A 36 -9.19 -3.22 9.05
CA GLU A 36 -9.26 -4.64 8.74
C GLU A 36 -9.98 -4.80 7.40
N VAL A 37 -9.37 -5.61 6.54
CA VAL A 37 -9.95 -6.05 5.28
C VAL A 37 -10.18 -7.54 5.38
N VAL A 38 -11.40 -7.98 5.09
CA VAL A 38 -11.80 -9.39 5.05
C VAL A 38 -12.21 -9.72 3.62
N ASP A 39 -11.54 -10.69 3.01
CA ASP A 39 -11.88 -11.16 1.67
C ASP A 39 -13.09 -12.12 1.67
N GLU A 40 -13.55 -12.50 0.48
CA GLU A 40 -14.65 -13.47 0.30
C GLU A 40 -14.32 -14.87 0.83
N ARG A 41 -13.03 -15.20 0.97
CA ARG A 41 -12.53 -16.47 1.52
C ARG A 41 -12.33 -16.41 3.04
N LEU A 42 -12.86 -15.37 3.68
CA LEU A 42 -12.76 -15.10 5.12
C LEU A 42 -11.32 -14.93 5.62
N ARG A 43 -10.37 -14.61 4.74
CA ARG A 43 -9.02 -14.21 5.15
C ARG A 43 -9.08 -12.76 5.56
N SER A 44 -8.63 -12.47 6.79
CA SER A 44 -8.53 -11.11 7.29
C SER A 44 -7.08 -10.62 7.29
N ALA A 45 -6.90 -9.38 6.87
CA ALA A 45 -5.69 -8.62 7.04
C ALA A 45 -6.02 -7.40 7.89
N ARG A 46 -5.38 -7.28 9.06
CA ARG A 46 -5.60 -6.20 10.01
C ARG A 46 -4.33 -5.38 10.18
N LYS A 47 -4.48 -4.06 10.09
CA LYS A 47 -3.47 -3.06 10.41
C LYS A 47 -3.94 -2.25 11.62
N VAL A 48 -3.09 -2.17 12.64
CA VAL A 48 -3.29 -1.31 13.81
C VAL A 48 -2.12 -0.33 13.85
N GLN A 49 -2.42 0.96 13.97
CA GLN A 49 -1.44 2.02 14.05
C GLN A 49 -1.72 2.87 15.28
N PHE A 50 -0.67 3.16 16.04
CA PHE A 50 -0.71 4.10 17.15
C PHE A 50 0.03 5.37 16.76
N GLY A 51 -0.33 6.48 17.38
CA GLY A 51 0.39 7.74 17.23
C GLY A 51 0.16 8.66 18.41
N ASP A 52 1.09 9.58 18.62
CA ASP A 52 1.00 10.59 19.66
C ASP A 52 0.38 11.88 19.08
N MET A 53 -0.58 12.43 19.82
CA MET A 53 -1.09 13.77 19.56
C MET A 53 -0.12 14.75 20.23
N GLY A 54 0.90 15.20 19.49
CA GLY A 54 1.78 16.27 19.95
C GLY A 54 0.94 17.49 20.36
N GLY A 55 1.16 17.98 21.58
CA GLY A 55 0.36 19.07 22.16
C GLY A 55 0.43 20.34 21.32
N GLY A 56 -0.60 20.57 20.51
CA GLY A 56 -0.74 21.73 19.64
C GLY A 56 -1.86 21.53 18.61
N VAL A 57 -2.23 22.62 17.93
CA VAL A 57 -3.15 22.64 16.78
C VAL A 57 -2.44 22.03 15.57
N VAL A 58 -2.03 20.77 15.66
CA VAL A 58 -1.29 20.12 14.58
C VAL A 58 -2.20 19.11 13.91
N ASP A 59 -2.62 19.46 12.70
CA ASP A 59 -3.34 18.63 11.74
C ASP A 59 -2.48 17.46 11.21
N VAL A 60 -1.39 17.10 11.88
CA VAL A 60 -0.39 16.14 11.43
C VAL A 60 0.02 15.26 12.60
N LEU A 61 -0.20 13.96 12.47
CA LEU A 61 0.04 12.94 13.49
C LEU A 61 1.06 11.94 12.95
N SER A 62 2.15 11.75 13.70
CA SER A 62 3.15 10.72 13.39
C SER A 62 2.67 9.39 13.98
N LEU A 63 2.75 8.33 13.19
CA LEU A 63 2.34 6.98 13.55
C LEU A 63 3.58 6.11 13.77
N GLU A 64 3.50 5.18 14.72
CA GLU A 64 4.62 4.31 15.13
C GLU A 64 5.18 3.46 13.98
N ASP A 65 4.39 3.17 12.95
CA ASP A 65 4.81 2.35 11.79
C ASP A 65 5.53 3.16 10.70
N GLY A 66 6.00 4.37 11.02
CA GLY A 66 6.70 5.25 10.09
C GLY A 66 5.76 5.90 9.06
N TYR A 67 4.46 5.98 9.39
CA TYR A 67 3.48 6.73 8.62
C TYR A 67 3.11 8.03 9.30
N ARG A 68 2.48 8.93 8.55
CA ARG A 68 1.95 10.19 9.02
C ARG A 68 0.53 10.36 8.54
N LEU A 69 -0.37 10.68 9.46
CA LEU A 69 -1.74 11.03 9.19
C LEU A 69 -1.87 12.56 9.19
N LEU A 70 -2.24 13.13 8.06
CA LEU A 70 -2.60 14.52 7.90
C LEU A 70 -4.12 14.64 7.91
N LEU A 71 -4.66 15.36 8.87
CA LEU A 71 -6.04 15.82 8.87
C LEU A 71 -6.11 17.06 7.98
N LEU A 72 -7.08 17.10 7.08
CA LEU A 72 -7.23 18.18 6.12
C LEU A 72 -8.59 18.86 6.35
N PRO A 73 -8.74 20.12 5.91
CA PRO A 73 -10.04 20.79 5.91
C PRO A 73 -11.13 19.95 5.23
N SER A 74 -12.39 20.26 5.55
CA SER A 74 -13.57 19.63 4.94
C SER A 74 -13.72 18.14 5.23
N GLY A 75 -13.14 17.64 6.33
CA GLY A 75 -13.25 16.23 6.72
C GLY A 75 -12.46 15.30 5.80
N CYS A 76 -11.40 15.80 5.18
CA CYS A 76 -10.46 15.01 4.41
C CYS A 76 -9.29 14.55 5.30
N PHE A 77 -8.62 13.47 4.93
CA PHE A 77 -7.37 13.08 5.56
C PHE A 77 -6.47 12.33 4.58
N CYS A 78 -5.16 12.41 4.78
CA CYS A 78 -4.16 11.71 4.00
C CYS A 78 -3.25 10.91 4.93
N CYS A 79 -2.93 9.67 4.62
CA CYS A 79 -1.97 8.87 5.37
C CYS A 79 -0.90 8.31 4.43
N LEU A 80 0.35 8.67 4.70
CA LEU A 80 1.51 8.41 3.84
C LEU A 80 2.71 7.99 4.71
N PRO A 81 3.69 7.25 4.18
CA PRO A 81 4.97 7.04 4.85
C PRO A 81 5.64 8.40 5.14
N GLU A 82 6.31 8.53 6.29
CA GLU A 82 7.10 9.72 6.60
C GLU A 82 8.29 9.87 5.64
N ARG A 83 8.86 8.74 5.25
CA ARG A 83 9.96 8.61 4.29
C ARG A 83 9.75 7.33 3.48
N LEU A 84 10.20 7.35 2.23
CA LEU A 84 10.29 6.14 1.43
C LEU A 84 11.59 5.45 1.80
N GLU A 85 11.50 4.26 2.39
CA GLU A 85 12.67 3.48 2.81
C GLU A 85 13.20 2.66 1.64
N PRO A 86 14.52 2.64 1.41
CA PRO A 86 15.11 1.67 0.50
C PRO A 86 14.94 0.25 1.02
N GLU A 87 14.70 -0.68 0.13
CA GLU A 87 14.76 -2.11 0.38
C GLU A 87 16.25 -2.50 0.51
N ILE A 88 16.70 -2.74 1.74
CA ILE A 88 18.03 -3.27 1.98
C ILE A 88 18.02 -4.72 1.52
N GLN A 89 18.67 -5.00 0.40
CA GLN A 89 18.99 -6.37 0.01
C GLN A 89 19.99 -6.91 1.04
N THR A 90 19.51 -7.64 2.04
CA THR A 90 20.37 -8.58 2.74
C THR A 90 20.61 -9.72 1.77
N ASP A 91 21.86 -9.84 1.28
CA ASP A 91 22.35 -10.99 0.52
C ASP A 91 22.25 -12.26 1.39
N GLY A 92 21.04 -12.79 1.51
CA GLY A 92 20.76 -14.11 2.04
C GLY A 92 20.76 -15.08 0.87
N GLY A 93 21.89 -15.76 0.67
CA GLY A 93 22.14 -16.70 -0.41
C GLY A 93 21.00 -17.71 -0.61
N GLY A 94 20.42 -17.69 -1.80
CA GLY A 94 19.60 -18.78 -2.32
C GLY A 94 20.50 -19.82 -2.97
N GLU A 95 20.79 -20.92 -2.27
CA GLU A 95 21.12 -22.19 -2.92
C GLU A 95 19.81 -22.95 -3.13
N ASP A 96 19.09 -22.63 -4.19
CA ASP A 96 18.09 -23.54 -4.76
C ASP A 96 18.69 -24.18 -6.01
N GLY A 97 19.35 -25.33 -5.80
CA GLY A 97 19.82 -26.18 -6.88
C GLY A 97 18.66 -26.76 -7.67
N ARG A 98 18.55 -26.38 -8.95
CA ARG A 98 17.95 -27.20 -10.02
C ARG A 98 18.69 -26.95 -11.33
N GLY A 99 19.38 -27.98 -11.82
CA GLY A 99 19.80 -28.02 -13.22
C GLY A 99 18.62 -28.29 -14.14
N ASP A 100 18.62 -27.70 -15.34
CA ASP A 100 18.71 -28.44 -16.61
C ASP A 100 18.64 -27.53 -17.86
N ALA A 101 19.47 -27.90 -18.84
CA ALA A 101 19.47 -27.65 -20.30
C ALA A 101 19.76 -26.24 -20.88
N PRO A 102 20.72 -26.11 -21.83
CA PRO A 102 20.93 -24.88 -22.60
C PRO A 102 19.96 -24.77 -23.79
N ALA A 103 19.30 -23.62 -23.92
CA ALA A 103 18.44 -23.24 -25.05
C ALA A 103 19.25 -22.49 -26.14
N PRO A 104 18.79 -22.48 -27.42
CA PRO A 104 19.64 -22.15 -28.58
C PRO A 104 20.02 -20.66 -28.65
N GLU A 105 21.31 -20.41 -28.93
CA GLU A 105 22.04 -19.13 -28.81
C GLU A 105 21.59 -17.99 -29.76
N GLY A 106 20.61 -18.22 -30.63
CA GLY A 106 20.25 -17.27 -31.70
C GLY A 106 19.22 -16.20 -31.35
N ASP A 107 18.32 -16.45 -30.39
CA ASP A 107 17.19 -15.56 -30.06
C ASP A 107 17.36 -14.80 -28.73
N MET A 108 18.26 -15.26 -27.86
CA MET A 108 18.54 -14.60 -26.57
C MET A 108 19.12 -13.20 -26.75
N ALA A 109 19.99 -12.98 -27.75
CA ALA A 109 20.60 -11.66 -27.97
C ALA A 109 19.58 -10.59 -28.43
N LYS A 110 18.56 -10.98 -29.20
CA LYS A 110 17.46 -10.09 -29.59
C LYS A 110 16.49 -9.85 -28.44
N LEU A 111 16.21 -10.88 -27.65
CA LEU A 111 15.38 -10.77 -26.46
C LEU A 111 16.07 -9.87 -25.40
N GLU A 112 17.36 -10.06 -25.15
CA GLU A 112 18.18 -9.20 -24.29
C GLU A 112 18.23 -7.77 -24.80
N ALA A 113 18.44 -7.54 -26.11
CA ALA A 113 18.44 -6.20 -26.68
C ALA A 113 17.07 -5.51 -26.58
N MET A 114 15.96 -6.25 -26.72
CA MET A 114 14.62 -5.72 -26.48
C MET A 114 14.37 -5.44 -24.99
N MET A 115 14.81 -6.32 -24.09
CA MET A 115 14.67 -6.13 -22.64
C MET A 115 15.52 -4.96 -22.12
N LYS A 116 16.71 -4.72 -22.72
CA LYS A 116 17.55 -3.53 -22.47
C LYS A 116 16.91 -2.23 -22.96
N GLY A 117 16.06 -2.30 -23.99
CA GLY A 117 15.27 -1.15 -24.48
C GLY A 117 14.11 -0.77 -23.55
N PHE A 118 13.69 -1.67 -22.66
CA PHE A 118 12.69 -1.44 -21.62
C PHE A 118 13.27 -1.36 -20.20
N SER A 119 14.59 -1.55 -20.02
CA SER A 119 15.22 -1.44 -18.71
C SER A 119 15.26 0.02 -18.29
N VAL A 120 14.31 0.39 -17.43
CA VAL A 120 14.43 1.56 -16.58
C VAL A 120 15.74 1.38 -15.80
N ASP A 121 16.64 2.37 -15.89
CA ASP A 121 18.01 2.37 -15.33
C ASP A 121 18.21 1.41 -14.15
N ASP A 122 19.23 0.54 -14.21
CA ASP A 122 19.61 -0.41 -13.13
C ASP A 122 20.04 0.27 -11.80
N ASN A 123 19.93 1.60 -11.72
CA ASN A 123 20.13 2.40 -10.53
C ASN A 123 18.82 2.79 -9.82
N ILE A 124 17.70 2.12 -10.10
CA ILE A 124 16.48 2.31 -9.30
C ILE A 124 16.76 1.80 -7.89
N VAL A 125 16.84 2.74 -6.94
CA VAL A 125 16.76 2.44 -5.52
C VAL A 125 15.45 1.70 -5.29
N LYS A 126 15.53 0.38 -5.11
CA LYS A 126 14.38 -0.42 -4.69
C LYS A 126 13.91 0.11 -3.35
N LEU A 127 12.65 0.45 -3.25
CA LEU A 127 11.97 0.91 -2.04
C LEU A 127 11.30 -0.27 -1.35
N LYS A 128 11.00 -0.17 -0.07
CA LYS A 128 10.02 -1.06 0.54
C LYS A 128 8.64 -0.76 -0.06
N ALA A 129 7.87 -1.79 -0.37
CA ALA A 129 6.49 -1.62 -0.79
C ALA A 129 5.71 -0.79 0.26
N PHE A 130 4.94 0.18 -0.22
CA PHE A 130 4.27 1.13 0.65
C PHE A 130 2.84 1.42 0.18
N THR A 131 2.06 2.06 1.05
CA THR A 131 0.69 2.44 0.73
C THR A 131 0.50 3.95 0.86
N ALA A 132 -0.38 4.50 0.04
CA ALA A 132 -0.88 5.86 0.19
C ALA A 132 -2.39 5.83 0.37
N GLU A 133 -2.88 6.53 1.38
CA GLU A 133 -4.30 6.54 1.72
C GLU A 133 -4.83 7.97 1.67
N LEU A 134 -5.97 8.16 1.01
CA LEU A 134 -6.76 9.38 1.05
C LEU A 134 -8.18 9.02 1.46
N GLY A 135 -8.75 9.74 2.42
CA GLY A 135 -10.16 9.57 2.76
C GLY A 135 -10.89 10.87 2.98
N VAL A 136 -12.20 10.80 2.80
CA VAL A 136 -13.13 11.93 2.88
C VAL A 136 -14.36 11.47 3.65
N TYR A 137 -14.76 12.25 4.64
CA TYR A 137 -16.05 12.09 5.32
C TYR A 137 -17.15 12.76 4.48
N THR A 138 -18.12 11.97 4.03
CA THR A 138 -19.28 12.41 3.26
C THR A 138 -20.53 12.37 4.14
N GLY A 139 -21.28 13.48 4.21
CA GLY A 139 -22.60 13.50 4.87
C GLY A 139 -22.62 13.12 6.37
N GLY A 140 -21.52 13.30 7.10
CA GLY A 140 -21.42 13.12 8.57
C GLY A 140 -21.47 11.66 9.09
N LYS A 141 -21.99 10.72 8.30
CA LYS A 141 -22.09 9.29 8.65
C LYS A 141 -21.42 8.36 7.65
N GLU A 142 -21.05 8.86 6.49
CA GLU A 142 -20.35 8.07 5.48
C GLU A 142 -18.89 8.53 5.38
N ARG A 143 -18.01 7.59 5.08
CA ARG A 143 -16.61 7.84 4.78
C ARG A 143 -16.24 7.06 3.53
N LYS A 144 -15.60 7.74 2.59
CA LYS A 144 -14.96 7.12 1.42
C LYS A 144 -13.46 7.18 1.58
N ARG A 145 -12.77 6.11 1.18
CA ARG A 145 -11.32 5.99 1.27
C ARG A 145 -10.78 5.35 0.00
N MET A 146 -9.67 5.87 -0.47
CA MET A 146 -8.85 5.28 -1.52
C MET A 146 -7.52 4.87 -0.89
N VAL A 147 -7.12 3.61 -1.11
CA VAL A 147 -5.81 3.09 -0.73
C VAL A 147 -5.09 2.68 -2.01
N ARG A 148 -3.93 3.26 -2.26
CA ARG A 148 -3.04 2.86 -3.34
C ARG A 148 -1.87 2.08 -2.77
N MET A 149 -1.53 0.98 -3.41
CA MET A 149 -0.38 0.14 -3.05
C MET A 149 0.69 0.30 -4.12
N TYR A 150 1.92 0.50 -3.69
CA TYR A 150 3.08 0.70 -4.55
C TYR A 150 4.10 -0.41 -4.35
N ASN A 151 4.68 -0.86 -5.45
CA ASN A 151 5.79 -1.80 -5.50
C ASN A 151 7.09 -1.17 -5.02
N SER A 152 8.13 -1.99 -4.89
CA SER A 152 9.49 -1.54 -4.58
C SER A 152 10.10 -0.65 -5.66
N ASP A 153 9.66 -0.75 -6.91
CA ASP A 153 10.08 0.15 -8.00
C ASP A 153 9.27 1.47 -8.05
N GLY A 154 8.39 1.71 -7.07
CA GLY A 154 7.51 2.88 -7.03
C GLY A 154 6.32 2.81 -8.00
N THR A 155 6.16 1.72 -8.76
CA THR A 155 4.99 1.54 -9.62
C THR A 155 3.75 1.18 -8.82
N MET A 156 2.59 1.70 -9.24
CA MET A 156 1.32 1.41 -8.57
C MET A 156 0.86 -0.02 -8.91
N MET A 157 0.65 -0.84 -7.88
CA MET A 157 0.17 -2.22 -8.00
C MET A 157 -1.36 -2.30 -8.09
N ALA A 158 -2.03 -1.62 -7.17
CA ALA A 158 -3.44 -1.78 -6.93
C ALA A 158 -4.04 -0.53 -6.31
N THR A 159 -5.34 -0.34 -6.53
CA THR A 159 -6.14 0.66 -5.83
C THR A 159 -7.35 -0.02 -5.21
N THR A 160 -7.59 0.27 -3.94
CA THR A 160 -8.77 -0.17 -3.20
C THR A 160 -9.62 1.03 -2.82
N LEU A 161 -10.88 1.01 -3.24
CA LEU A 161 -11.88 1.98 -2.85
C LEU A 161 -12.74 1.37 -1.75
N VAL A 162 -12.92 2.09 -0.66
CA VAL A 162 -13.66 1.63 0.51
C VAL A 162 -14.73 2.66 0.85
N THR A 163 -15.97 2.20 1.00
CA THR A 163 -17.07 3.02 1.52
C THR A 163 -17.53 2.45 2.85
N GLU A 164 -17.50 3.27 3.89
CA GLU A 164 -17.81 2.89 5.25
C GLU A 164 -18.91 3.78 5.80
N GLN A 165 -19.88 3.19 6.49
CA GLN A 165 -20.87 3.93 7.25
C GLN A 165 -20.56 3.80 8.74
N ARG A 166 -20.70 4.91 9.46
CA ARG A 166 -20.61 4.97 10.92
C ARG A 166 -21.92 4.43 11.50
N SER A 167 -21.83 3.26 12.15
CA SER A 167 -22.91 2.67 12.96
C SER A 167 -23.09 3.39 14.28
#